data_AF-A0A7S2H635-F1
#
_entry.id   AF-A0A7S2H635-F1
#
_cell.length_a   1.000
_cell.length_b   1.000
_cell.length_c   1.000
_cell.angle_alpha   90.00
_cell.angle_beta   90.00
_cell.angle_gamma   90.00
#
_symmetry.space_group_name_H-M   'P 1'
#
loop_
_entity.id
_entity.type
_entity.pdbx_description
1 polymer ?
#
loop_
_entity_poly.entity_id
_entity_poly.type
_entity_poly.pdbx_seq_one_letter_code
_entity_poly.pdbx_strand_id
1 'polypeptide(L)'
;VFNLALYWAMMTLTTVGYGDITPQNPAEYVVCTLFMLIAGFVWAYIVGSVVSLLSQLDPDNARFKQSMDELNSLIEQRNLSPGLRSKLREYMLVAKGVGQIHHQQQLLN
;
A
#
# COMPACT_ATOMS: atom_id res chain seq x y z
N VAL A 1 -36.33 2.79 3.21
CA VAL A 1 -35.68 2.57 4.52
C VAL A 1 -34.39 1.77 4.39
N PHE A 2 -34.41 0.53 3.86
CA PHE A 2 -33.20 -0.29 3.68
C PHE A 2 -32.07 0.41 2.89
N ASN A 3 -32.39 1.00 1.73
CA ASN A 3 -31.40 1.70 0.91
C ASN A 3 -30.73 2.87 1.64
N LEU A 4 -31.47 3.58 2.49
CA LEU A 4 -30.96 4.71 3.28
C LEU A 4 -30.00 4.22 4.38
N ALA A 5 -30.34 3.10 5.03
CA ALA A 5 -29.48 2.47 6.02
C ALA A 5 -28.18 1.92 5.38
N LEU A 6 -28.27 1.28 4.22
CA LEU A 6 -27.10 0.81 3.47
C LEU A 6 -26.21 1.98 3.03
N TYR A 7 -26.81 3.06 2.55
CA TYR A 7 -26.11 4.28 2.18
C TYR A 7 -25.35 4.89 3.38
N TRP A 8 -26.00 5.04 4.54
CA TRP A 8 -25.33 5.51 5.76
C TRP A 8 -24.19 4.58 6.21
N ALA A 9 -24.41 3.26 6.15
CA ALA A 9 -23.40 2.28 6.50
C ALA A 9 -22.19 2.34 5.55
N MET A 10 -22.41 2.45 4.25
CA MET A 10 -21.36 2.59 3.23
C MET A 10 -20.55 3.88 3.41
N MET A 11 -21.20 5.01 3.67
CA MET A 11 -20.52 6.27 3.93
C MET A 11 -19.66 6.22 5.20
N THR A 12 -20.18 5.59 6.25
CA THR A 12 -19.47 5.42 7.52
C THR A 12 -18.26 4.50 7.34
N LEU A 13 -18.43 3.38 6.63
CA LEU A 13 -17.36 2.42 6.36
C LEU A 13 -16.24 3.00 5.49
N THR A 14 -16.60 3.75 4.44
CA THR A 14 -15.63 4.35 3.50
C THR A 14 -15.10 5.70 3.99
N THR A 15 -15.51 6.15 5.18
CA THR A 15 -15.11 7.42 5.79
C THR A 15 -15.46 8.67 4.97
N VAL A 16 -16.43 8.58 4.04
CA VAL A 16 -16.88 9.71 3.20
C VAL A 16 -17.71 10.70 4.02
N GLY A 17 -18.71 10.20 4.74
CA GLY A 17 -19.50 10.96 5.72
C GLY A 17 -20.07 12.30 5.23
N TYR A 18 -20.97 12.30 4.25
CA TYR A 18 -21.61 13.54 3.75
C TYR A 18 -22.39 14.33 4.82
N GLY A 19 -22.82 13.67 5.90
CA GLY A 19 -23.48 14.32 7.05
C GLY A 19 -24.95 14.67 6.83
N ASP A 20 -25.57 14.14 5.78
CA ASP A 20 -26.99 14.25 5.47
C ASP A 20 -27.88 13.39 6.38
N ILE A 21 -27.34 12.27 6.89
CA ILE A 21 -27.99 11.42 7.89
C ILE A 21 -27.16 11.46 9.17
N THR A 22 -27.74 12.05 10.22
CA THR A 22 -27.09 12.23 11.52
C THR A 22 -27.97 11.75 12.66
N PRO A 23 -27.38 11.25 13.76
CA PRO A 23 -28.12 10.90 14.97
C PRO A 23 -28.78 12.15 15.57
N GLN A 24 -30.01 11.98 16.08
CA GLN A 24 -30.84 13.08 16.61
C GLN A 24 -30.96 13.04 18.14
N ASN A 25 -30.63 11.91 18.78
CA ASN A 25 -30.70 11.77 20.23
C ASN A 25 -29.41 11.18 20.83
N PRO A 26 -29.14 11.39 22.13
CA PRO A 26 -27.89 10.96 22.76
C PRO A 26 -27.62 9.45 22.64
N ALA A 27 -28.66 8.61 22.66
CA ALA A 27 -28.51 7.16 22.54
C ALA A 27 -28.04 6.77 21.12
N GLU A 28 -28.61 7.39 20.08
CA GLU A 28 -28.16 7.21 18.70
C GLU A 28 -26.71 7.65 18.50
N TYR A 29 -26.29 8.77 19.12
CA TYR A 29 -24.88 9.19 19.07
C TYR A 29 -23.96 8.11 19.61
N VAL A 30 -24.27 7.52 20.78
CA VAL A 30 -23.46 6.44 21.36
C VAL A 30 -23.35 5.25 20.42
N VAL A 31 -24.49 4.80 19.85
CA VAL A 31 -24.51 3.66 18.93
C VAL A 31 -23.72 3.98 17.65
N CYS A 32 -23.97 5.13 17.01
CA CYS A 32 -23.26 5.55 15.80
C CYS A 32 -21.75 5.66 16.03
N THR A 33 -21.31 6.23 17.16
CA THR A 33 -19.88 6.32 17.50
C THR A 33 -19.25 4.94 17.66
N LEU A 34 -19.90 3.99 18.33
CA LEU A 34 -19.39 2.62 18.44
C LEU A 34 -19.29 1.93 17.07
N PHE A 35 -20.29 2.12 16.21
CA PHE A 35 -20.25 1.60 14.84
C PHE A 35 -19.13 2.23 14.01
N MET A 36 -18.89 3.54 14.14
CA MET A 36 -17.79 4.24 13.45
C MET A 36 -16.42 3.68 13.86
N LEU A 37 -16.22 3.37 15.15
CA LEU A 37 -14.98 2.75 15.63
C LEU A 37 -14.75 1.37 14.98
N ILE A 38 -15.77 0.52 14.99
CA ILE A 38 -15.70 -0.82 14.37
C ILE A 38 -15.46 -0.70 12.87
N ALA A 39 -16.19 0.18 12.19
CA ALA A 39 -16.05 0.44 10.76
C ALA A 39 -14.64 0.92 10.42
N GLY A 40 -14.03 1.76 11.26
CA GLY A 40 -12.64 2.20 11.10
C GLY A 40 -11.63 1.05 11.14
N PHE A 41 -11.78 0.11 12.07
CA PHE A 41 -10.93 -1.10 12.13
C PHE A 41 -11.10 -1.98 10.89
N VAL A 42 -12.34 -2.20 10.45
CA VAL A 42 -12.63 -2.98 9.24
C VAL A 42 -12.04 -2.30 8.01
N TRP A 43 -12.19 -0.98 7.88
CA TRP A 43 -11.64 -0.21 6.77
C TRP A 43 -10.12 -0.28 6.71
N ALA A 44 -9.44 -0.11 7.85
CA ALA A 44 -7.99 -0.24 7.95
C ALA A 44 -7.51 -1.64 7.52
N TYR A 45 -8.23 -2.69 7.93
CA TYR A 45 -7.93 -4.06 7.52
C TYR A 45 -8.10 -4.27 6.00
N ILE A 46 -9.19 -3.75 5.41
CA ILE A 46 -9.43 -3.84 3.96
C ILE A 46 -8.28 -3.16 3.19
N VAL A 47 -7.95 -1.92 3.55
CA VAL A 47 -6.87 -1.17 2.89
C VAL A 47 -5.52 -1.89 3.04
N GLY A 48 -5.20 -2.37 4.25
CA GLY A 48 -3.96 -3.12 4.48
C GLY A 48 -3.89 -4.41 3.67
N SER A 49 -5.00 -5.12 3.53
CA SER A 49 -5.08 -6.33 2.72
C SER A 49 -4.86 -6.04 1.23
N VAL A 50 -5.46 -4.96 0.71
CA VAL A 50 -5.25 -4.52 -0.68
C VAL A 50 -3.78 -4.16 -0.93
N VAL A 51 -3.16 -3.39 -0.03
CA VAL A 51 -1.72 -3.04 -0.14
C VAL A 51 -0.84 -4.28 -0.11
N SER A 52 -1.14 -5.25 0.77
CA SER A 52 -0.41 -6.52 0.85
C SER A 52 -0.54 -7.34 -0.44
N LEU A 53 -1.73 -7.41 -1.02
CA LEU A 53 -1.95 -8.09 -2.31
C LEU A 53 -1.17 -7.41 -3.43
N LEU A 54 -1.23 -6.08 -3.52
CA LEU A 54 -0.47 -5.33 -4.53
C LEU A 54 1.04 -5.56 -4.41
N SER A 55 1.55 -5.65 -3.18
CA SER A 55 2.97 -5.94 -2.94
C SER A 55 3.39 -7.35 -3.39
N GLN A 56 2.44 -8.29 -3.44
CA GLN A 56 2.68 -9.67 -3.89
C GLN A 56 2.54 -9.85 -5.41
N LEU A 57 1.90 -8.91 -6.12
CA LEU A 57 1.74 -8.99 -7.58
C LEU A 57 3.05 -8.71 -8.35
N ASP A 58 3.96 -7.94 -7.76
CA ASP A 58 5.25 -7.59 -8.37
C ASP A 58 6.42 -7.76 -7.37
N PRO A 59 6.67 -9.00 -6.91
CA PRO A 59 7.66 -9.28 -5.88
C PRO A 59 9.09 -8.98 -6.35
N ASP A 60 9.37 -9.14 -7.64
CA ASP A 60 10.70 -8.91 -8.22
C ASP A 60 11.06 -7.41 -8.24
N ASN A 61 10.11 -6.57 -8.63
CA ASN A 61 10.31 -5.13 -8.61
C ASN A 61 10.35 -4.58 -7.18
N ALA A 62 9.56 -5.14 -6.26
CA ALA A 62 9.62 -4.80 -4.84
C ALA A 62 11.00 -5.11 -4.25
N ARG A 63 11.55 -6.31 -4.50
CA ARG A 63 12.91 -6.70 -4.10
C ARG A 63 13.97 -5.77 -4.71
N PHE A 64 13.86 -5.48 -6.00
CA PHE A 64 14.79 -4.57 -6.68
C PHE A 64 14.79 -3.17 -6.05
N LYS A 65 13.61 -2.60 -5.78
CA LYS A 65 13.48 -1.30 -5.09
C LYS A 65 14.14 -1.34 -3.72
N GLN A 66 13.88 -2.38 -2.94
CA GLN A 66 14.49 -2.55 -1.62
C GLN A 66 16.02 -2.59 -1.69
N SER A 67 16.60 -3.38 -2.60
CA SER A 67 18.06 -3.42 -2.78
C SER A 67 18.64 -2.09 -3.27
N MET A 68 17.89 -1.34 -4.08
CA MET A 68 18.29 0.00 -4.52
C MET A 68 18.26 1.02 -3.38
N ASP A 69 17.28 0.92 -2.47
CA ASP A 69 17.18 1.77 -1.28
C ASP A 69 18.31 1.48 -0.28
N GLU A 70 18.65 0.21 -0.08
CA GLU A 70 19.83 -0.20 0.70
C GLU A 70 21.11 0.36 0.09
N LEU A 71 21.28 0.25 -1.23
CA LEU A 71 22.43 0.84 -1.93
C LEU A 71 22.47 2.37 -1.73
N ASN A 72 21.33 3.06 -1.85
CA ASN A 72 21.26 4.51 -1.65
C ASN A 72 21.65 4.90 -0.22
N SER A 73 21.17 4.15 0.78
CA SER A 73 21.54 4.36 2.18
C SER A 73 23.04 4.15 2.40
N LEU A 74 23.63 3.10 1.82
CA LEU A 74 25.08 2.85 1.90
C LEU A 74 25.90 3.96 1.25
N ILE A 75 25.46 4.45 0.08
CA ILE A 75 26.11 5.56 -0.62
C ILE A 75 26.15 6.81 0.27
N GLU A 76 25.03 7.13 0.93
CA GLU A 76 24.91 8.29 1.81
C GLU A 76 25.75 8.11 3.08
N GLN A 77 25.65 6.96 3.75
CA GLN A 77 26.42 6.66 4.96
C GLN A 77 27.94 6.67 4.75
N ARG A 78 28.40 6.27 3.56
CA ARG A 78 29.84 6.20 3.22
C ARG A 78 30.33 7.42 2.45
N ASN A 79 29.48 8.41 2.19
CA ASN A 79 29.79 9.59 1.38
C ASN A 79 30.52 9.22 0.07
N LEU A 80 29.97 8.25 -0.67
CA LEU A 80 30.63 7.78 -1.90
C LEU A 80 30.67 8.88 -2.96
N SER A 81 31.77 8.92 -3.73
CA SER A 81 31.95 9.90 -4.79
C SER A 81 30.84 9.79 -5.86
N PRO A 82 30.47 10.91 -6.51
CA PRO A 82 29.39 10.92 -7.51
C PRO A 82 29.60 9.91 -8.64
N GLY A 83 30.85 9.71 -9.07
CA GLY A 83 31.19 8.74 -10.11
C GLY A 83 30.95 7.28 -9.69
N LEU A 84 31.27 6.93 -8.43
CA LEU A 84 31.04 5.59 -7.91
C LEU A 84 29.54 5.33 -7.67
N ARG A 85 28.80 6.33 -7.17
CA ARG A 85 27.33 6.27 -7.03
C ARG A 85 26.66 5.93 -8.36
N SER A 86 27.04 6.61 -9.45
CA SER A 86 26.45 6.36 -10.77
C SER A 86 26.77 4.95 -11.28
N LYS A 87 28.02 4.50 -11.17
CA LYS A 87 28.42 3.14 -11.59
C LYS A 87 27.68 2.04 -10.82
N LEU A 88 27.49 2.20 -9.51
CA LEU A 88 26.78 1.21 -8.68
C LEU A 88 25.30 1.11 -9.05
N ARG A 89 24.64 2.25 -9.28
CA ARG A 89 23.23 2.27 -9.70
C ARG A 89 23.05 1.66 -11.09
N GLU A 90 23.94 1.98 -12.02
CA GLU A 90 23.96 1.40 -13.37
C GLU A 90 24.12 -0.12 -13.32
N TYR A 91 25.07 -0.63 -12.53
CA TYR A 91 25.25 -2.06 -12.33
C TYR A 91 23.97 -2.75 -11.81
N MET A 92 23.31 -2.18 -10.80
CA MET A 92 22.06 -2.72 -10.26
C MET A 92 20.94 -2.74 -11.32
N LEU A 93 20.82 -1.68 -12.12
CA LEU A 93 19.82 -1.60 -13.21
C LEU A 93 20.06 -2.66 -14.28
N VAL A 94 21.32 -2.86 -14.69
CA VAL A 94 21.69 -3.91 -15.65
C VAL A 94 21.44 -5.30 -15.06
N ALA A 95 21.81 -5.53 -13.81
CA ALA A 95 21.57 -6.80 -13.13
C ALA A 95 20.08 -7.16 -13.06
N LYS A 96 19.18 -6.16 -12.85
CA LYS A 96 17.73 -6.36 -12.92
C LYS A 96 17.27 -6.86 -14.30
N GLY A 97 17.77 -6.22 -15.37
CA GLY A 97 17.44 -6.59 -16.75
C GLY A 97 17.88 -8.01 -17.09
N VAL A 98 19.07 -8.42 -16.65
CA VAL A 98 19.58 -9.78 -16.88
C VAL A 98 18.76 -10.83 -16.11
N GLY A 99 18.35 -10.53 -14.87
CA GLY A 99 17.49 -11.42 -14.08
C GLY A 99 16.14 -11.70 -14.74
N GLN A 100 15.53 -10.69 -15.37
CA GLN A 100 14.26 -10.84 -16.09
C GLN A 100 14.37 -11.78 -17.30
N ILE A 101 15.48 -11.71 -18.05
CA ILE A 101 15.73 -12.58 -19.21
C ILE A 101 15.86 -14.04 -18.76
N HIS A 102 16.55 -14.28 -17.64
CA HIS A 102 16.75 -15.64 -17.12
C HIS A 102 15.43 -16.26 -16.63
N HIS A 103 14.55 -15.45 -16.00
CA HIS A 103 13.23 -15.91 -15.58
C HIS A 103 12.33 -16.28 -16.78
N GLN A 104 12.39 -15.50 -17.87
CA GLN A 104 11.65 -15.82 -19.09
C GLN A 104 12.16 -17.10 -19.79
N GLN A 105 13.46 -17.39 -19.73
CA GLN A 105 14.01 -18.64 -20.28
C GLN A 105 13.54 -19.89 -19.53
N GLN A 106 13.28 -19.78 -18.22
CA GLN A 106 12.76 -20.89 -17.42
C GLN A 106 11.28 -21.19 -17.69
N LEU A 107 10.49 -20.20 -18.14
CA LEU A 107 9.08 -20.40 -18.51
C LEU A 107 8.89 -21.07 -19.88
N LEU A 108 9.96 -21.15 -20.68
CA LEU A 108 9.95 -21.69 -22.04
C LEU A 108 10.43 -23.15 -22.11
N ASN A 109 10.83 -23.76 -20.99
CA ASN A 109 11.19 -25.17 -20.84
C ASN A 109 10.16 -25.90 -19.96
#